data_AF-C4Y354-F1
#
_entry.id   AF-C4Y354-F1
#
_cell.length_a   1.000
_cell.length_b   1.000
_cell.length_c   1.000
_cell.angle_alpha   90.00
_cell.angle_beta   90.00
_cell.angle_gamma   90.00
#
_symmetry.space_group_name_H-M   'P 1'
#
loop_
_entity.id
_entity.type
_entity.pdbx_description
1 polymer ?
#
loop_
_entity_poly.entity_id
_entity_poly.type
_entity_poly.pdbx_seq_one_letter_code
_entity_poly.pdbx_strand_id
1 'polypeptide(L)'
;MADHNQVMAPPGVLSSIFTEANGQPMVFYIDQLDPNRDKYIKLIHSAGGLVETDERVLENRSVVQLSSFAWDDRTTVSFSFIDDSLKKGSMCFMDQYRIMPGLIKKRMSPYEESMEAADAVAHALAKKSKMSKTTTKFTPEADKYILEQVRLKPRFRTSHKFFEELSHHELLRGHTGNSVRSRFRAHLEHRLDYVWKTDEYDNLVLDHEGRQIAIPTNSAKTIKNRFTAEDDYNLCRDIIDHVLANQDADQLKVTDGSYEYPLNENKFSVSIVFFDEYARLHPQHSSSSWRDRYRKFARVYGLQKYRDYYLREKDSKEGPQPMKNLTSRASKEKKKIENNVRRMKKVQDDAEVAAAAAVAAVATNGHLLGHSGHHHHHHHLPMPHSQMDANAAAAVANMAVSAREASALDEEIGEVKNSNIHEALRNVGAEAGRVNIEDDMVNTGVGAIHPNLGGHSDNDFDLELKTEADSQDAFVKEIVYLPKDADVDDLFNNNFYTHKGHEILILIQKTLSSSGPEDMGHIFREFENIGLQRRFTGHIFKVTGADVRYAHKFLVQFLQGIDNHIQTEDLLFPRNQNGFWIPEYDMSLEKGDLRELQFQSKSSIAQRRVFLGLDE
;
A
#
# COMPACT_ATOMS: atom_id res chain seq x y z
N MET A 1 47.58 0.01 51.47
CA MET A 1 48.09 1.39 51.36
C MET A 1 46.94 2.22 50.83
N ALA A 2 46.44 3.15 51.65
CA ALA A 2 45.26 3.95 51.36
C ALA A 2 45.68 5.17 50.54
N ASP A 3 44.97 5.43 49.44
CA ASP A 3 45.18 6.62 48.62
C ASP A 3 44.63 7.87 49.32
N HIS A 4 45.56 8.77 49.65
CA HIS A 4 45.30 10.13 50.08
C HIS A 4 45.65 11.06 48.91
N ASN A 5 44.62 11.64 48.28
CA ASN A 5 44.74 12.91 47.57
C ASN A 5 43.37 13.58 47.50
N GLN A 6 42.94 14.14 48.63
CA GLN A 6 41.82 15.08 48.68
C GLN A 6 42.42 16.50 48.72
N VAL A 7 42.43 17.16 47.56
CA VAL A 7 42.80 18.57 47.45
C VAL A 7 41.67 19.37 48.11
N MET A 8 41.94 19.98 49.26
CA MET A 8 41.01 20.88 49.93
C MET A 8 40.90 22.18 49.13
N ALA A 9 39.74 22.41 48.52
CA ALA A 9 39.39 23.68 47.88
C ALA A 9 39.30 24.81 48.93
N PRO A 10 39.65 26.06 48.55
CA PRO A 10 39.61 27.20 49.47
C PRO A 10 38.18 27.43 50.01
N PRO A 11 38.03 27.66 51.33
CA PRO A 11 36.71 27.87 51.94
C PRO A 11 36.16 29.24 51.52
N GLY A 12 35.08 29.25 50.74
CA GLY A 12 34.34 30.48 50.44
C GLY A 12 33.61 30.54 49.10
N VAL A 13 33.89 29.64 48.16
CA VAL A 13 33.13 29.55 46.90
C VAL A 13 32.08 28.46 47.04
N LEU A 14 30.81 28.84 47.18
CA LEU A 14 29.69 27.91 47.10
C LEU A 14 29.73 27.27 45.71
N SER A 15 30.19 26.03 45.61
CA SER A 15 30.18 25.26 44.37
C SER A 15 28.73 25.10 43.95
N SER A 16 28.37 25.83 42.90
CA SER A 16 27.08 25.72 42.24
C SER A 16 26.84 24.26 41.80
N ILE A 17 25.62 23.75 42.00
CA ILE A 17 25.29 22.31 41.87
C ILE A 17 25.48 21.82 40.43
N PHE A 18 25.20 22.67 39.43
CA PHE A 18 25.35 22.35 38.01
C PHE A 18 26.59 22.98 37.39
N THR A 19 27.72 22.90 38.11
CA THR A 19 29.02 23.36 37.64
C THR A 19 29.99 22.17 37.65
N GLU A 20 30.69 21.97 36.54
CA GLU A 20 31.70 20.92 36.38
C GLU A 20 32.92 21.18 37.28
N ALA A 21 33.77 20.17 37.45
CA ALA A 21 34.98 20.26 38.28
C ALA A 21 35.98 21.34 37.79
N ASN A 22 35.89 21.74 36.52
CA ASN A 22 36.68 22.81 35.92
C ASN A 22 36.08 24.22 36.16
N GLY A 23 34.94 24.33 36.84
CA GLY A 23 34.23 25.59 37.09
C GLY A 23 33.31 26.04 35.95
N GLN A 24 33.15 25.26 34.88
CA GLN A 24 32.23 25.58 33.77
C GLN A 24 30.79 25.14 34.09
N PRO A 25 29.77 25.93 33.69
CA PRO A 25 28.38 25.53 33.87
C PRO A 25 28.05 24.33 32.98
N MET A 26 27.31 23.37 33.53
CA MET A 26 26.74 22.29 32.72
C MET A 26 25.68 22.86 31.76
N VAL A 27 25.69 22.39 30.52
CA VAL A 27 24.76 22.85 29.49
C VAL A 27 23.59 21.87 29.35
N PHE A 28 22.39 22.41 29.40
CA PHE A 28 21.14 21.67 29.24
C PHE A 28 20.39 22.16 28.01
N TYR A 29 19.56 21.30 27.43
CA TYR A 29 18.59 21.69 26.40
C TYR A 29 17.19 21.24 26.83
N ILE A 30 16.21 22.13 26.68
CA ILE A 30 14.80 21.84 26.91
C ILE A 30 14.01 22.29 25.69
N ASP A 31 13.25 21.37 25.10
CA ASP A 31 12.40 21.63 23.94
C ASP A 31 11.46 22.82 24.20
N GLN A 32 11.27 23.68 23.20
CA GLN A 32 10.45 24.89 23.32
C GLN A 32 8.99 24.60 23.65
N LEU A 33 8.50 23.41 23.31
CA LEU A 33 7.14 22.96 23.53
C LEU A 33 6.98 22.17 24.84
N ASP A 34 8.05 21.91 25.60
CA ASP A 34 7.91 21.20 26.86
C ASP A 34 7.17 22.07 27.90
N PRO A 35 6.06 21.57 28.50
CA PRO A 35 5.23 22.36 29.40
C PRO A 35 5.98 22.82 30.67
N ASN A 36 7.08 22.15 31.03
CA ASN A 36 7.85 22.47 32.22
C ASN A 36 9.07 23.36 31.94
N ARG A 37 9.29 23.79 30.68
CA ARG A 37 10.47 24.52 30.25
C ARG A 37 10.82 25.73 31.12
N ASP A 38 9.89 26.67 31.29
CA ASP A 38 10.16 27.92 32.00
C ASP A 38 10.48 27.72 33.48
N LYS A 39 9.88 26.69 34.09
CA LYS A 39 10.17 26.30 35.47
C LYS A 39 11.63 25.83 35.59
N TYR A 40 12.04 24.89 34.75
CA TYR A 40 13.37 24.28 34.87
C TYR A 40 14.49 25.17 34.35
N ILE A 41 14.24 26.08 33.40
CA ILE A 41 15.20 27.13 33.03
C ILE A 41 15.60 27.96 34.25
N LYS A 42 14.63 28.43 35.03
CA LYS A 42 14.88 29.24 36.23
C LYS A 42 15.66 28.45 37.28
N LEU A 43 15.30 27.18 37.50
CA LEU A 43 15.96 26.32 38.47
C LEU A 43 17.42 26.03 38.08
N ILE A 44 17.67 25.68 36.82
CA ILE A 44 19.00 25.38 36.30
C ILE A 44 19.92 26.60 36.41
N HIS A 45 19.45 27.78 35.98
CA HIS A 45 20.22 29.02 36.11
C HIS A 45 20.51 29.39 37.56
N SER A 46 19.54 29.24 38.47
CA SER A 46 19.72 29.55 39.90
C SER A 46 20.77 28.66 40.58
N ALA A 47 20.99 27.46 40.03
CA ALA A 47 21.98 26.50 40.49
C ALA A 47 23.20 26.43 39.55
N GLY A 48 23.44 27.52 38.82
CA GLY A 48 24.62 27.82 38.01
C GLY A 48 24.89 26.91 36.81
N GLY A 49 23.84 26.28 36.27
CA GLY A 49 23.85 25.68 34.94
C GLY A 49 23.43 26.67 33.84
N LEU A 50 23.58 26.24 32.58
CA LEU A 50 23.20 26.98 31.39
C LEU A 50 22.14 26.19 30.61
N VAL A 51 21.07 26.84 30.14
CA VAL A 51 20.10 26.21 29.22
C VAL A 51 20.23 26.83 27.84
N GLU A 52 20.49 25.99 26.85
CA GLU A 52 20.64 26.40 25.46
C GLU A 52 19.30 26.33 24.72
N THR A 53 19.12 27.24 23.77
CA THR A 53 17.85 27.41 23.05
C THR A 53 17.87 26.81 21.64
N ASP A 54 19.06 26.62 21.08
CA ASP A 54 19.25 26.07 19.74
C ASP A 54 19.39 24.55 19.80
N GLU A 55 18.47 23.84 19.15
CA GLU A 55 18.46 22.38 19.08
C GLU A 55 19.73 21.81 18.43
N ARG A 56 20.36 22.56 17.53
CA ARG A 56 21.59 22.12 16.83
C ARG A 56 22.74 21.83 17.79
N VAL A 57 22.69 22.38 19.00
CA VAL A 57 23.71 22.18 20.02
C VAL A 57 23.66 20.77 20.61
N LEU A 58 22.56 20.02 20.43
CA LEU A 58 22.44 18.62 20.86
C LEU A 58 23.39 17.65 20.15
N GLU A 59 23.96 18.03 19.01
CA GLU A 59 25.01 17.23 18.36
C GLU A 59 26.29 17.16 19.22
N ASN A 60 26.45 18.09 20.17
CA ASN A 60 27.56 18.08 21.13
C ASN A 60 27.25 17.15 22.31
N ARG A 61 28.14 16.18 22.54
CA ARG A 61 28.05 15.21 23.64
C ARG A 61 28.06 15.82 25.06
N SER A 62 28.32 17.11 25.19
CA SER A 62 28.36 17.85 26.45
C SER A 62 27.01 18.44 26.87
N VAL A 63 25.96 18.34 26.03
CA VAL A 63 24.63 18.90 26.35
C VAL A 63 23.69 17.83 26.87
N VAL A 64 23.05 18.11 28.00
CA VAL A 64 22.09 17.23 28.64
C VAL A 64 20.67 17.62 28.22
N GLN A 65 20.03 16.76 27.43
CA GLN A 65 18.64 16.98 27.04
C GLN A 65 17.69 16.60 28.18
N LEU A 66 16.86 17.57 28.60
CA LEU A 66 15.79 17.39 29.58
C LEU A 66 14.43 17.45 28.88
N SER A 67 13.56 16.50 29.18
CA SER A 67 12.20 16.47 28.62
C SER A 67 11.27 15.65 29.50
N SER A 68 9.98 16.00 29.46
CA SER A 68 8.89 15.24 30.09
C SER A 68 8.58 13.94 29.33
N PHE A 69 9.05 13.83 28.08
CA PHE A 69 8.76 12.74 27.15
C PHE A 69 10.06 12.09 26.64
N ALA A 70 9.98 10.81 26.29
CA ALA A 70 11.08 10.09 25.64
C ALA A 70 11.20 10.52 24.17
N TRP A 71 12.43 10.62 23.67
CA TRP A 71 12.74 10.82 22.26
C TRP A 71 13.41 9.58 21.68
N ASP A 72 13.06 9.19 20.45
CA ASP A 72 13.48 7.92 19.85
C ASP A 72 14.94 7.93 19.37
N ASP A 73 15.48 9.11 19.07
CA ASP A 73 16.77 9.31 18.40
C ASP A 73 17.87 9.83 19.34
N ARG A 74 17.55 10.08 20.62
CA ARG A 74 18.47 10.78 21.55
C ARG A 74 18.29 10.39 23.01
N THR A 75 19.39 10.51 23.77
CA THR A 75 19.37 10.22 25.21
C THR A 75 18.68 11.36 25.94
N THR A 76 17.49 11.08 26.49
CA THR A 76 16.70 12.06 27.24
C THR A 76 16.77 11.78 28.74
N VAL A 77 16.95 12.83 29.53
CA VAL A 77 16.98 12.79 31.00
C VAL A 77 15.68 13.41 31.55
N SER A 78 15.07 12.75 32.52
CA SER A 78 13.88 13.25 33.20
C SER A 78 14.19 14.49 34.06
N PHE A 79 13.25 15.42 34.12
CA PHE A 79 13.33 16.60 34.99
C PHE A 79 13.52 16.29 36.48
N SER A 80 13.13 15.10 36.95
CA SER A 80 13.39 14.66 38.33
C SER A 80 14.88 14.69 38.69
N PHE A 81 15.77 14.59 37.70
CA PHE A 81 17.22 14.77 37.89
C PHE A 81 17.56 16.13 38.50
N ILE A 82 16.92 17.19 38.02
CA ILE A 82 17.14 18.55 38.51
C ILE A 82 16.60 18.68 39.93
N ASP A 83 15.36 18.23 40.16
CA ASP A 83 14.72 18.33 41.47
C ASP A 83 15.51 17.59 42.56
N ASP A 84 15.95 16.37 42.29
CA ASP A 84 16.71 15.56 43.25
C ASP A 84 18.13 16.09 43.48
N SER A 85 18.78 16.62 42.45
CA SER A 85 20.12 17.21 42.59
C SER A 85 20.08 18.46 43.47
N LEU A 86 19.07 19.32 43.27
CA LEU A 86 18.83 20.48 44.12
C LEU A 86 18.50 20.09 45.55
N LYS A 87 17.61 19.09 45.73
CA LYS A 87 17.20 18.61 47.06
C LYS A 87 18.35 18.00 47.86
N LYS A 88 19.25 17.25 47.21
CA LYS A 88 20.42 16.66 47.86
C LYS A 88 21.55 17.66 48.09
N GLY A 89 21.51 18.83 47.44
CA GLY A 89 22.62 19.78 47.44
C GLY A 89 23.86 19.26 46.71
N SER A 90 23.72 18.24 45.87
CA SER A 90 24.80 17.57 45.14
C SER A 90 24.27 16.94 43.87
N MET A 91 25.08 16.90 42.80
CA MET A 91 24.69 16.30 41.52
C MET A 91 24.36 14.80 41.67
N CYS A 92 23.16 14.42 41.24
CA CYS A 92 22.75 13.01 41.18
C CYS A 92 23.42 12.27 40.01
N PHE A 93 23.39 10.93 40.03
CA PHE A 93 23.90 10.13 38.91
C PHE A 93 22.89 10.12 37.75
N MET A 94 23.27 10.70 36.61
CA MET A 94 22.37 10.99 35.48
C MET A 94 21.72 9.75 34.86
N ASP A 95 22.44 8.62 34.82
CA ASP A 95 21.92 7.39 34.19
C ASP A 95 20.67 6.83 34.87
N GLN A 96 20.45 7.16 36.15
CA GLN A 96 19.23 6.76 36.90
C GLN A 96 17.98 7.49 36.43
N TYR A 97 18.13 8.58 35.68
CA TYR A 97 17.04 9.45 35.23
C TYR A 97 16.84 9.39 33.71
N ARG A 98 17.56 8.50 33.00
CA ARG A 98 17.38 8.32 31.55
C ARG A 98 16.01 7.73 31.24
N ILE A 99 15.29 8.35 30.33
CA ILE A 99 14.00 7.87 29.83
C ILE A 99 14.27 6.90 28.67
N MET A 100 13.90 5.63 28.83
CA MET A 100 14.10 4.60 27.80
C MET A 100 13.00 4.69 26.71
N PRO A 101 13.35 4.78 25.40
CA PRO A 101 12.38 4.96 24.31
C PRO A 101 11.35 3.82 24.13
N GLY A 102 11.51 2.67 24.79
CA GLY A 102 10.66 1.49 24.57
C GLY A 102 9.61 1.17 25.64
N LEU A 103 9.57 1.89 26.77
CA LEU A 103 8.78 1.48 27.95
C LEU A 103 7.56 2.34 28.26
N ILE A 104 7.47 3.53 27.68
CA ILE A 104 6.32 4.42 27.87
C ILE A 104 5.37 4.20 26.68
N LYS A 105 4.20 3.59 26.92
CA LYS A 105 3.11 3.55 25.94
C LYS A 105 2.90 4.98 25.46
N LYS A 106 3.16 5.20 24.16
CA LYS A 106 3.02 6.46 23.44
C LYS A 106 1.73 7.15 23.87
N ARG A 107 1.82 8.06 24.84
CA ARG A 107 0.71 8.94 25.20
C ARG A 107 0.78 10.01 24.12
N MET A 108 -0.21 10.00 23.23
CA MET A 108 -0.31 10.96 22.14
C MET A 108 -0.10 12.37 22.70
N SER A 109 0.68 13.17 21.99
CA SER A 109 0.87 14.57 22.35
C SER A 109 -0.50 15.25 22.43
N PRO A 110 -0.74 16.19 23.36
CA PRO A 110 -1.97 17.00 23.37
C PRO A 110 -2.27 17.68 22.02
N TYR A 111 -1.23 17.90 21.20
CA TYR A 111 -1.37 18.37 19.83
C TYR A 111 -1.93 17.31 18.87
N GLU A 112 -1.50 16.05 19.00
CA GLU A 112 -2.05 14.93 18.21
C GLU A 112 -3.50 14.63 18.62
N GLU A 113 -3.87 14.74 19.89
CA GLU A 113 -5.27 14.63 20.36
C GLU A 113 -6.17 15.74 19.80
N SER A 114 -5.67 16.98 19.74
CA SER A 114 -6.43 18.12 19.18
C SER A 114 -6.63 18.00 17.66
N MET A 115 -5.62 17.48 16.94
CA MET A 115 -5.73 17.23 15.50
C MET A 115 -6.66 16.05 15.19
N GLU A 116 -6.60 14.97 15.97
CA GLU A 116 -7.48 13.81 15.77
C GLU A 116 -8.95 14.18 16.05
N ALA A 117 -9.20 15.07 17.01
CA ALA A 117 -10.52 15.65 17.25
C ALA A 117 -11.02 16.52 16.08
N ALA A 118 -10.16 17.36 15.50
CA ALA A 118 -10.50 18.20 14.35
C ALA A 118 -10.77 17.35 13.09
N ASP A 119 -9.98 16.31 12.84
CA ASP A 119 -10.18 15.35 11.74
C ASP A 119 -11.45 14.52 11.95
N ALA A 120 -11.76 14.11 13.18
CA ALA A 120 -12.99 13.42 13.50
C ALA A 120 -14.22 14.30 13.22
N VAL A 121 -14.15 15.59 13.55
CA VAL A 121 -15.21 16.57 13.27
C VAL A 121 -15.35 16.81 11.76
N ALA A 122 -14.24 16.98 11.04
CA ALA A 122 -14.24 17.13 9.59
C ALA A 122 -14.83 15.89 8.88
N HIS A 123 -14.48 14.69 9.33
CA HIS A 123 -15.05 13.44 8.83
C HIS A 123 -16.55 13.28 9.16
N ALA A 124 -16.99 13.73 10.34
CA ALA A 124 -18.39 13.72 10.73
C ALA A 124 -19.23 14.69 9.89
N LEU A 125 -18.69 15.88 9.59
CA LEU A 125 -19.34 16.87 8.73
C LEU A 125 -19.37 16.42 7.26
N ALA A 126 -18.30 15.80 6.76
CA ALA A 126 -18.25 15.22 5.41
C ALA A 126 -19.21 14.03 5.22
N LYS A 127 -19.54 13.30 6.30
CA LYS A 127 -20.58 12.25 6.27
C LYS A 127 -22.00 12.82 6.25
N LYS A 128 -22.25 13.98 6.87
CA LYS A 128 -23.58 14.61 6.92
C LYS A 128 -24.02 15.26 5.60
N SER A 129 -23.09 15.64 4.71
CA SER A 129 -23.44 16.25 3.40
C SER A 129 -23.85 15.24 2.31
N LYS A 130 -23.69 13.93 2.54
CA LYS A 130 -24.23 12.90 1.63
C LYS A 130 -25.72 12.76 1.88
N MET A 131 -26.50 13.53 1.13
CA MET A 131 -27.96 13.45 1.04
C MET A 131 -28.44 11.99 1.14
N SER A 132 -29.36 11.74 2.07
CA SER A 132 -30.03 10.46 2.29
C SER A 132 -30.62 9.93 0.97
N LYS A 133 -29.89 9.04 0.30
CA LYS A 133 -30.43 8.29 -0.83
C LYS A 133 -31.49 7.35 -0.25
N THR A 134 -32.75 7.64 -0.51
CA THR A 134 -33.88 6.78 -0.15
C THR A 134 -33.65 5.39 -0.72
N THR A 135 -33.47 4.39 0.14
CA THR A 135 -33.25 3.00 -0.28
C THR A 135 -34.57 2.35 -0.66
N THR A 136 -34.71 1.91 -1.91
CA THR A 136 -35.87 1.13 -2.38
C THR A 136 -35.93 -0.23 -1.67
N LYS A 137 -37.12 -0.66 -1.25
CA LYS A 137 -37.33 -1.99 -0.61
C LYS A 137 -37.56 -3.06 -1.67
N PHE A 138 -37.03 -4.26 -1.45
CA PHE A 138 -37.29 -5.43 -2.31
C PHE A 138 -38.73 -5.91 -2.14
N THR A 139 -39.43 -6.13 -3.26
CA THR A 139 -40.78 -6.72 -3.26
C THR A 139 -40.71 -8.25 -3.36
N PRO A 140 -41.77 -8.98 -2.99
CA PRO A 140 -41.81 -10.44 -3.15
C PRO A 140 -41.63 -10.89 -4.61
N GLU A 141 -42.11 -10.11 -5.57
CA GLU A 141 -41.98 -10.36 -7.00
C GLU A 141 -40.52 -10.22 -7.44
N ALA A 142 -39.82 -9.18 -6.95
CA ALA A 142 -38.40 -8.99 -7.17
C ALA A 142 -37.57 -10.15 -6.59
N ASP A 143 -37.90 -10.61 -5.37
CA ASP A 143 -37.23 -11.75 -4.73
C ASP A 143 -37.45 -13.05 -5.54
N LYS A 144 -38.68 -13.32 -6.00
CA LYS A 144 -39.00 -14.46 -6.86
C LYS A 144 -38.23 -14.38 -8.19
N TYR A 145 -38.16 -13.20 -8.78
CA TYR A 145 -37.43 -12.97 -10.02
C TYR A 145 -35.93 -13.25 -9.87
N ILE A 146 -35.29 -12.77 -8.79
CA ILE A 146 -33.88 -13.05 -8.50
C ILE A 146 -33.65 -14.57 -8.40
N LEU A 147 -34.52 -15.28 -7.67
CA LEU A 147 -34.43 -16.74 -7.55
C LEU A 147 -34.53 -17.43 -8.91
N GLU A 148 -35.50 -17.07 -9.76
CA GLU A 148 -35.66 -17.66 -11.09
C GLU A 148 -34.44 -17.40 -11.98
N GLN A 149 -33.90 -16.19 -11.97
CA GLN A 149 -32.70 -15.86 -12.75
C GLN A 149 -31.47 -16.64 -12.27
N VAL A 150 -31.32 -16.82 -10.95
CA VAL A 150 -30.26 -17.67 -10.37
C VAL A 150 -30.44 -19.14 -10.75
N ARG A 151 -31.68 -19.65 -10.79
CA ARG A 151 -31.99 -21.03 -11.20
C ARG A 151 -31.63 -21.28 -12.67
N LEU A 152 -31.83 -20.30 -13.54
CA LEU A 152 -31.49 -20.37 -14.96
C LEU A 152 -29.98 -20.31 -15.21
N LYS A 153 -29.24 -19.58 -14.35
CA LYS A 153 -27.79 -19.37 -14.47
C LYS A 153 -27.05 -19.78 -13.19
N PRO A 154 -27.14 -21.07 -12.77
CA PRO A 154 -26.67 -21.51 -11.46
C PRO A 154 -25.17 -21.36 -11.25
N ARG A 155 -24.38 -21.42 -12.34
CA ARG A 155 -22.93 -21.24 -12.30
C ARG A 155 -22.52 -19.84 -11.83
N PHE A 156 -23.34 -18.84 -12.14
CA PHE A 156 -23.08 -17.42 -11.89
C PHE A 156 -23.62 -16.93 -10.54
N ARG A 157 -24.24 -17.80 -9.72
CA ARG A 157 -24.89 -17.42 -8.45
C ARG A 157 -24.01 -16.72 -7.41
N THR A 158 -22.68 -16.76 -7.56
CA THR A 158 -21.72 -16.04 -6.70
C THR A 158 -21.05 -14.84 -7.38
N SER A 159 -21.26 -14.66 -8.69
CA SER A 159 -20.65 -13.63 -9.54
C SER A 159 -21.18 -12.23 -9.24
N HIS A 160 -20.32 -11.22 -9.18
CA HIS A 160 -20.77 -9.82 -9.04
C HIS A 160 -21.42 -9.30 -10.33
N LYS A 161 -20.79 -9.54 -11.47
CA LYS A 161 -21.25 -9.08 -12.79
C LYS A 161 -22.67 -9.56 -13.10
N PHE A 162 -22.99 -10.80 -12.73
CA PHE A 162 -24.34 -11.35 -12.91
C PHE A 162 -25.42 -10.54 -12.16
N PHE A 163 -25.18 -10.21 -10.88
CA PHE A 163 -26.15 -9.42 -10.11
C PHE A 163 -26.18 -7.94 -10.54
N GLU A 164 -25.08 -7.42 -11.07
CA GLU A 164 -25.02 -6.09 -11.68
C GLU A 164 -25.87 -6.02 -12.95
N GLU A 165 -25.71 -6.95 -13.88
CA GLU A 165 -26.58 -7.08 -15.07
C GLU A 165 -28.04 -7.22 -14.64
N LEU A 166 -28.31 -8.11 -13.68
CA LEU A 166 -29.66 -8.36 -13.17
C LEU A 166 -30.30 -7.09 -12.57
N SER A 167 -29.52 -6.18 -11.99
CA SER A 167 -30.05 -4.93 -11.42
C SER A 167 -30.56 -3.92 -12.47
N HIS A 168 -30.22 -4.10 -13.75
CA HIS A 168 -30.74 -3.29 -14.85
C HIS A 168 -32.12 -3.73 -15.33
N HIS A 169 -32.62 -4.88 -14.86
CA HIS A 169 -33.92 -5.41 -15.26
C HIS A 169 -35.06 -4.63 -14.59
N GLU A 170 -36.20 -4.49 -15.26
CA GLU A 170 -37.31 -3.63 -14.82
C GLU A 170 -37.80 -3.94 -13.40
N LEU A 171 -37.91 -5.22 -13.03
CA LEU A 171 -38.35 -5.67 -11.71
C LEU A 171 -37.38 -5.33 -10.58
N LEU A 172 -36.15 -4.93 -10.91
CA LEU A 172 -35.10 -4.59 -9.94
C LEU A 172 -34.64 -3.13 -10.08
N ARG A 173 -35.40 -2.32 -10.82
CA ARG A 173 -35.09 -0.90 -11.02
C ARG A 173 -35.00 -0.16 -9.68
N GLY A 174 -33.92 0.59 -9.50
CA GLY A 174 -33.63 1.32 -8.25
C GLY A 174 -32.84 0.51 -7.22
N HIS A 175 -32.59 -0.77 -7.48
CA HIS A 175 -31.59 -1.55 -6.76
C HIS A 175 -30.25 -1.51 -7.50
N THR A 176 -29.15 -1.59 -6.75
CA THR A 176 -27.80 -1.77 -7.31
C THR A 176 -27.45 -3.25 -7.32
N GLY A 177 -26.55 -3.68 -8.21
CA GLY A 177 -26.07 -5.07 -8.22
C GLY A 177 -25.57 -5.59 -6.88
N ASN A 178 -24.92 -4.73 -6.08
CA ASN A 178 -24.51 -5.06 -4.71
C ASN A 178 -25.70 -5.31 -3.78
N SER A 179 -26.74 -4.47 -3.84
CA SER A 179 -27.94 -4.67 -3.03
C SER A 179 -28.70 -5.95 -3.42
N VAL A 180 -28.81 -6.25 -4.73
CA VAL A 180 -29.44 -7.49 -5.24
C VAL A 180 -28.65 -8.71 -4.78
N ARG A 181 -27.32 -8.69 -4.92
CA ARG A 181 -26.44 -9.77 -4.48
C ARG A 181 -26.50 -9.99 -2.96
N SER A 182 -26.51 -8.91 -2.18
CA SER A 182 -26.63 -8.98 -0.72
C SER A 182 -27.99 -9.57 -0.32
N ARG A 183 -29.08 -9.12 -0.97
CA ARG A 183 -30.42 -9.66 -0.77
C ARG A 183 -30.47 -11.15 -1.06
N PHE A 184 -29.90 -11.59 -2.19
CA PHE A 184 -29.82 -13.00 -2.54
C PHE A 184 -29.10 -13.81 -1.46
N ARG A 185 -27.86 -13.45 -1.11
CA ARG A 185 -27.04 -14.21 -0.15
C ARG A 185 -27.64 -14.28 1.26
N ALA A 186 -28.20 -13.17 1.75
CA ALA A 186 -28.72 -13.11 3.11
C ALA A 186 -30.12 -13.72 3.25
N HIS A 187 -30.99 -13.57 2.24
CA HIS A 187 -32.43 -13.84 2.39
C HIS A 187 -33.01 -14.85 1.40
N LEU A 188 -32.36 -15.11 0.27
CA LEU A 188 -32.93 -15.94 -0.80
C LEU A 188 -32.14 -17.23 -1.04
N GLU A 189 -30.84 -17.27 -0.74
CA GLU A 189 -29.97 -18.41 -1.02
C GLU A 189 -30.48 -19.71 -0.37
N HIS A 190 -30.96 -19.63 0.87
CA HIS A 190 -31.54 -20.76 1.60
C HIS A 190 -32.92 -21.21 1.05
N ARG A 191 -33.55 -20.44 0.16
CA ARG A 191 -34.84 -20.73 -0.49
C ARG A 191 -34.69 -21.16 -1.94
N LEU A 192 -33.45 -21.38 -2.41
CA LEU A 192 -33.20 -21.72 -3.81
C LEU A 192 -33.71 -23.12 -4.14
N ASP A 193 -33.55 -24.06 -3.20
CA ASP A 193 -33.94 -25.49 -3.23
C ASP A 193 -33.32 -26.28 -4.40
N TYR A 194 -33.64 -25.90 -5.62
CA TYR A 194 -33.19 -26.51 -6.86
C TYR A 194 -32.66 -25.45 -7.84
N VAL A 195 -31.92 -25.91 -8.84
CA VAL A 195 -31.52 -25.11 -10.01
C VAL A 195 -31.72 -25.91 -11.29
N TRP A 196 -31.75 -25.24 -12.43
CA TRP A 196 -31.88 -25.92 -13.72
C TRP A 196 -30.54 -26.47 -14.18
N LYS A 197 -30.54 -27.70 -14.71
CA LYS A 197 -29.33 -28.33 -15.24
C LYS A 197 -28.83 -27.55 -16.44
N THR A 198 -27.55 -27.19 -16.43
CA THR A 198 -26.87 -26.54 -17.56
C THR A 198 -25.77 -27.45 -18.13
N ASP A 199 -25.44 -27.24 -19.39
CA ASP A 199 -24.26 -27.83 -20.03
C ASP A 199 -22.98 -27.04 -19.67
N GLU A 200 -21.85 -27.37 -20.30
CA GLU A 200 -20.55 -26.71 -20.08
C GLU A 200 -20.51 -25.25 -20.60
N TYR A 201 -21.41 -24.91 -21.52
CA TYR A 201 -21.56 -23.59 -22.15
C TYR A 201 -22.65 -22.74 -21.48
N ASP A 202 -23.17 -23.19 -20.33
CA ASP A 202 -24.23 -22.55 -19.57
C ASP A 202 -25.59 -22.51 -20.29
N ASN A 203 -25.82 -23.36 -21.29
CA ASN A 203 -27.12 -23.57 -21.91
C ASN A 203 -27.97 -24.53 -21.05
N LEU A 204 -29.28 -24.31 -21.02
CA LEU A 204 -30.21 -25.18 -20.30
C LEU A 204 -30.31 -26.55 -20.97
N VAL A 205 -30.11 -27.60 -20.19
CA VAL A 205 -30.33 -28.97 -20.64
C VAL A 205 -31.80 -29.31 -20.46
N LEU A 206 -32.47 -29.59 -21.57
CA LEU A 206 -33.86 -29.99 -21.60
C LEU A 206 -33.98 -31.52 -21.61
N ASP A 207 -35.07 -32.04 -21.05
CA ASP A 207 -35.44 -33.45 -21.16
C ASP A 207 -35.95 -33.78 -22.58
N HIS A 208 -36.28 -35.05 -22.81
CA HIS A 208 -36.82 -35.54 -24.07
C HIS A 208 -38.18 -34.92 -24.46
N GLU A 209 -38.89 -34.30 -23.52
CA GLU A 209 -40.15 -33.58 -23.73
C GLU A 209 -39.92 -32.06 -23.91
N GLY A 210 -38.67 -31.58 -23.89
CA GLY A 210 -38.32 -30.17 -23.98
C GLY A 210 -38.51 -29.38 -22.67
N ARG A 211 -38.67 -30.05 -21.53
CA ARG A 211 -38.80 -29.42 -20.21
C ARG A 211 -37.46 -29.30 -19.52
N GLN A 212 -37.30 -28.28 -18.68
CA GLN A 212 -36.07 -28.04 -17.93
C GLN A 212 -35.90 -29.10 -16.82
N ILE A 213 -34.68 -29.59 -16.64
CA ILE A 213 -34.38 -30.62 -15.63
C ILE A 213 -33.93 -29.93 -14.33
N ALA A 214 -34.71 -30.06 -13.27
CA ALA A 214 -34.35 -29.55 -11.94
C ALA A 214 -33.33 -30.47 -11.27
N ILE A 215 -32.23 -29.90 -10.77
CA ILE A 215 -31.22 -30.60 -9.98
C ILE A 215 -31.03 -29.94 -8.61
N PRO A 216 -30.60 -30.68 -7.59
CA PRO A 216 -30.25 -30.11 -6.29
C PRO A 216 -29.16 -29.02 -6.42
N THR A 217 -29.28 -27.96 -5.62
CA THR A 217 -28.38 -26.79 -5.66
C THR A 217 -26.91 -27.16 -5.44
N ASN A 218 -26.64 -28.18 -4.62
CA ASN A 218 -25.28 -28.66 -4.33
C ASN A 218 -24.63 -29.40 -5.52
N SER A 219 -25.41 -29.93 -6.45
CA SER A 219 -24.90 -30.62 -7.65
C SER A 219 -24.43 -29.65 -8.74
N ALA A 220 -24.88 -28.39 -8.70
CA ALA A 220 -24.52 -27.40 -9.72
C ALA A 220 -23.18 -26.73 -9.42
N LYS A 221 -22.22 -26.91 -10.34
CA LYS A 221 -20.90 -26.26 -10.29
C LYS A 221 -21.06 -24.73 -10.32
N THR A 222 -20.18 -24.04 -9.60
CA THR A 222 -20.04 -22.58 -9.70
C THR A 222 -18.83 -22.23 -10.55
N ILE A 223 -18.68 -20.96 -10.94
CA ILE A 223 -17.43 -20.48 -11.56
C ILE A 223 -16.21 -20.76 -10.66
N LYS A 224 -16.39 -20.70 -9.34
CA LYS A 224 -15.33 -20.88 -8.35
C LYS A 224 -15.77 -21.87 -7.28
N ASN A 225 -15.47 -23.14 -7.49
CA ASN A 225 -15.71 -24.16 -6.47
C ASN A 225 -14.79 -23.91 -5.27
N ARG A 226 -15.30 -24.18 -4.07
CA ARG A 226 -14.51 -24.08 -2.83
C ARG A 226 -13.70 -25.37 -2.67
N PHE A 227 -12.46 -25.25 -2.23
CA PHE A 227 -11.64 -26.39 -1.84
C PHE A 227 -12.17 -26.99 -0.53
N THR A 228 -12.35 -28.30 -0.52
CA THR A 228 -12.71 -29.08 0.65
C THR A 228 -11.46 -29.49 1.44
N ALA A 229 -11.64 -29.97 2.68
CA ALA A 229 -10.52 -30.49 3.45
C ALA A 229 -9.89 -31.73 2.78
N GLU A 230 -10.72 -32.54 2.12
CA GLU A 230 -10.32 -33.73 1.37
C GLU A 230 -9.53 -33.36 0.10
N ASP A 231 -9.96 -32.33 -0.63
CA ASP A 231 -9.21 -31.77 -1.76
C ASP A 231 -7.78 -31.38 -1.33
N ASP A 232 -7.68 -30.66 -0.20
CA ASP A 232 -6.40 -30.21 0.34
C ASP A 232 -5.52 -31.38 0.80
N TYR A 233 -6.12 -32.40 1.40
CA TYR A 233 -5.42 -33.59 1.85
C TYR A 233 -4.84 -34.39 0.69
N ASN A 234 -5.68 -34.67 -0.33
CA ASN A 234 -5.26 -35.39 -1.53
C ASN A 234 -4.16 -34.62 -2.25
N LEU A 235 -4.30 -33.29 -2.42
CA LEU A 235 -3.27 -32.46 -3.04
C LEU A 235 -1.92 -32.55 -2.30
N CYS A 236 -1.94 -32.45 -0.97
CA CYS A 236 -0.72 -32.54 -0.15
C CYS A 236 -0.08 -33.94 -0.26
N ARG A 237 -0.87 -35.00 -0.14
CA ARG A 237 -0.39 -36.39 -0.26
C ARG A 237 0.22 -36.65 -1.62
N ASP A 238 -0.52 -36.35 -2.68
CA ASP A 238 -0.13 -36.72 -4.05
C ASP A 238 1.10 -35.93 -4.53
N ILE A 239 1.28 -34.69 -4.05
CA ILE A 239 2.52 -33.94 -4.32
C ILE A 239 3.70 -34.56 -3.57
N ILE A 240 3.53 -34.97 -2.30
CA ILE A 240 4.60 -35.65 -1.56
C ILE A 240 5.00 -36.93 -2.31
N ASP A 241 4.03 -37.75 -2.71
CA ASP A 241 4.27 -39.01 -3.41
C ASP A 241 4.93 -38.77 -4.77
N HIS A 242 4.47 -37.77 -5.53
CA HIS A 242 5.06 -37.39 -6.82
C HIS A 242 6.51 -36.93 -6.69
N VAL A 243 6.83 -36.11 -5.67
CA VAL A 243 8.18 -35.63 -5.43
C VAL A 243 9.10 -36.78 -5.01
N LEU A 244 8.64 -37.65 -4.11
CA LEU A 244 9.41 -38.82 -3.68
C LEU A 244 9.69 -39.82 -4.81
N ALA A 245 8.79 -39.93 -5.78
CA ALA A 245 8.97 -40.81 -6.94
C ALA A 245 9.94 -40.24 -7.98
N ASN A 246 10.09 -38.91 -8.08
CA ASN A 246 10.80 -38.26 -9.18
C ASN A 246 12.06 -37.48 -8.77
N GLN A 247 12.30 -37.28 -7.47
CA GLN A 247 13.47 -36.56 -6.96
C GLN A 247 14.33 -37.46 -6.07
N ASP A 248 15.62 -37.15 -6.02
CA ASP A 248 16.57 -37.87 -5.19
C ASP A 248 16.26 -37.67 -3.69
N ALA A 249 15.99 -38.77 -3.00
CA ALA A 249 15.65 -38.80 -1.59
C ALA A 249 16.74 -38.16 -0.71
N ASP A 250 18.01 -38.21 -1.10
CA ASP A 250 19.10 -37.62 -0.34
C ASP A 250 19.10 -36.09 -0.40
N GLN A 251 18.58 -35.50 -1.49
CA GLN A 251 18.42 -34.04 -1.58
C GLN A 251 17.27 -33.53 -0.71
N LEU A 252 16.28 -34.37 -0.45
CA LEU A 252 15.06 -34.02 0.29
C LEU A 252 15.19 -34.16 1.81
N LYS A 253 16.25 -34.80 2.32
CA LYS A 253 16.49 -34.92 3.77
C LYS A 253 16.89 -33.58 4.38
N VAL A 254 16.38 -33.31 5.59
CA VAL A 254 16.82 -32.18 6.42
C VAL A 254 18.17 -32.56 7.03
N THR A 255 19.20 -31.76 6.76
CA THR A 255 20.57 -31.98 7.24
C THR A 255 20.73 -31.78 8.75
N ASP A 256 19.71 -31.23 9.43
CA ASP A 256 19.84 -30.69 10.78
C ASP A 256 19.44 -31.65 11.91
N GLY A 257 19.34 -32.95 11.62
CA GLY A 257 19.29 -34.03 12.63
C GLY A 257 18.13 -34.01 13.64
N SER A 258 17.19 -33.07 13.55
CA SER A 258 16.02 -32.98 14.43
C SER A 258 14.76 -33.42 13.69
N TYR A 259 14.05 -34.34 14.34
CA TYR A 259 12.84 -35.04 13.91
C TYR A 259 13.03 -36.25 12.98
N GLU A 260 12.32 -37.30 13.37
CA GLU A 260 12.22 -38.63 12.79
C GLU A 260 11.45 -38.59 11.45
N TYR A 261 11.98 -37.83 10.49
CA TYR A 261 11.54 -37.59 9.09
C TYR A 261 10.56 -36.44 8.82
N PRO A 262 11.03 -35.17 8.78
CA PRO A 262 10.41 -34.14 7.94
C PRO A 262 11.18 -34.03 6.62
N LEU A 263 10.49 -34.25 5.49
CA LEU A 263 11.02 -33.89 4.17
C LEU A 263 11.23 -32.38 4.10
N ASN A 264 12.30 -31.92 3.45
CA ASN A 264 12.55 -30.50 3.22
C ASN A 264 11.66 -29.99 2.08
N GLU A 265 10.44 -29.59 2.42
CA GLU A 265 9.42 -29.10 1.47
C GLU A 265 9.86 -27.84 0.71
N ASN A 266 10.85 -27.10 1.22
CA ASN A 266 11.37 -25.93 0.50
C ASN A 266 12.10 -26.32 -0.79
N LYS A 267 12.62 -27.55 -0.85
CA LYS A 267 13.31 -28.11 -2.01
C LYS A 267 12.36 -28.81 -2.99
N PHE A 268 11.07 -28.90 -2.69
CA PHE A 268 10.12 -29.56 -3.59
C PHE A 268 10.01 -28.76 -4.89
N SER A 269 10.41 -29.40 -5.98
CA SER A 269 10.13 -28.92 -7.34
C SER A 269 8.92 -29.66 -7.91
N VAL A 270 7.85 -28.95 -8.28
CA VAL A 270 6.66 -29.56 -8.89
C VAL A 270 6.42 -28.92 -10.24
N SER A 271 6.49 -29.71 -11.30
CA SER A 271 6.30 -29.27 -12.69
C SER A 271 4.85 -28.85 -12.95
N ILE A 272 4.65 -27.97 -13.93
CA ILE A 272 3.30 -27.57 -14.37
C ILE A 272 2.48 -28.77 -14.89
N VAL A 273 3.15 -29.73 -15.54
CA VAL A 273 2.54 -30.92 -16.14
C VAL A 273 1.83 -31.76 -15.09
N PHE A 274 2.37 -31.82 -13.87
CA PHE A 274 1.73 -32.49 -12.74
C PHE A 274 0.32 -31.92 -12.49
N PHE A 275 0.17 -30.59 -12.47
CA PHE A 275 -1.13 -29.96 -12.19
C PHE A 275 -2.13 -30.14 -13.33
N ASP A 276 -1.65 -30.24 -14.58
CA ASP A 276 -2.51 -30.53 -15.73
C ASP A 276 -3.06 -31.96 -15.66
N GLU A 277 -2.20 -32.93 -15.34
CA GLU A 277 -2.62 -34.31 -15.11
C GLU A 277 -3.52 -34.44 -13.89
N TYR A 278 -3.16 -33.76 -12.79
CA TYR A 278 -3.93 -33.75 -11.55
C TYR A 278 -5.34 -33.22 -11.77
N ALA A 279 -5.50 -32.16 -12.56
CA ALA A 279 -6.81 -31.60 -12.89
C ALA A 279 -7.66 -32.52 -13.78
N ARG A 280 -7.04 -33.37 -14.61
CA ARG A 280 -7.78 -34.39 -15.38
C ARG A 280 -8.34 -35.48 -14.46
N LEU A 281 -7.57 -35.89 -13.45
CA LEU A 281 -8.00 -36.87 -12.44
C LEU A 281 -8.99 -36.27 -11.43
N HIS A 282 -8.84 -34.97 -11.14
CA HIS A 282 -9.64 -34.23 -10.17
C HIS A 282 -10.32 -33.00 -10.82
N PRO A 283 -11.36 -33.21 -11.65
CA PRO A 283 -11.98 -32.18 -12.49
C PRO A 283 -12.89 -31.20 -11.71
N GLN A 284 -12.90 -31.27 -10.38
CA GLN A 284 -13.64 -30.31 -9.53
C GLN A 284 -12.99 -28.92 -9.52
N HIS A 285 -11.67 -28.84 -9.77
CA HIS A 285 -10.90 -27.59 -9.86
C HIS A 285 -9.99 -27.63 -11.10
N SER A 286 -9.69 -26.47 -11.70
CA SER A 286 -8.78 -26.39 -12.86
C SER A 286 -7.32 -26.60 -12.46
N SER A 287 -6.46 -26.94 -13.42
CA SER A 287 -4.99 -27.01 -13.23
C SER A 287 -4.43 -25.76 -12.55
N SER A 288 -4.81 -24.58 -13.07
CA SER A 288 -4.43 -23.29 -12.48
C SER A 288 -4.92 -23.11 -11.04
N SER A 289 -6.11 -23.61 -10.71
CA SER A 289 -6.67 -23.53 -9.35
C SER A 289 -5.92 -24.46 -8.40
N TRP A 290 -5.61 -25.69 -8.82
CA TRP A 290 -4.79 -26.64 -8.04
C TRP A 290 -3.38 -26.10 -7.78
N ARG A 291 -2.72 -25.58 -8.82
CA ARG A 291 -1.40 -24.95 -8.72
C ARG A 291 -1.40 -23.77 -7.74
N ASP A 292 -2.41 -22.89 -7.83
CA ASP A 292 -2.50 -21.75 -6.93
C ASP A 292 -2.83 -22.17 -5.49
N ARG A 293 -3.64 -23.23 -5.32
CA ARG A 293 -3.94 -23.83 -4.02
C ARG A 293 -2.68 -24.40 -3.36
N TYR A 294 -1.85 -25.12 -4.12
CA TYR A 294 -0.56 -25.60 -3.66
C TYR A 294 0.34 -24.44 -3.23
N ARG A 295 0.56 -23.46 -4.11
CA ARG A 295 1.50 -22.35 -3.87
C ARG A 295 1.11 -21.47 -2.69
N LYS A 296 -0.17 -21.08 -2.59
CA LYS A 296 -0.63 -20.08 -1.62
C LYS A 296 -1.14 -20.66 -0.30
N PHE A 297 -1.49 -21.94 -0.27
CA PHE A 297 -2.05 -22.59 0.92
C PHE A 297 -1.21 -23.77 1.35
N ALA A 298 -1.12 -24.84 0.53
CA ALA A 298 -0.44 -26.08 0.94
C ALA A 298 1.02 -25.83 1.35
N ARG A 299 1.79 -25.15 0.50
CA ARG A 299 3.20 -24.84 0.74
C ARG A 299 3.42 -23.90 1.93
N VAL A 300 2.47 -22.99 2.19
CA VAL A 300 2.54 -22.05 3.31
C VAL A 300 2.18 -22.74 4.64
N TYR A 301 1.21 -23.66 4.61
CA TYR A 301 0.83 -24.44 5.79
C TYR A 301 1.89 -25.49 6.14
N GLY A 302 2.50 -26.09 5.12
CA GLY A 302 3.33 -27.29 5.21
C GLY A 302 2.52 -28.52 4.78
N LEU A 303 2.98 -29.23 3.74
CA LEU A 303 2.27 -30.35 3.13
C LEU A 303 2.14 -31.52 4.12
N GLN A 304 3.25 -31.91 4.75
CA GLN A 304 3.27 -32.96 5.77
C GLN A 304 2.41 -32.56 6.96
N LYS A 305 2.55 -31.31 7.41
CA LYS A 305 1.78 -30.77 8.53
C LYS A 305 0.28 -30.83 8.27
N TYR A 306 -0.18 -30.48 7.07
CA TYR A 306 -1.61 -30.55 6.74
C TYR A 306 -2.08 -31.99 6.58
N ARG A 307 -1.30 -32.85 5.93
CA ARG A 307 -1.58 -34.28 5.81
C ARG A 307 -1.81 -34.92 7.18
N ASP A 308 -0.90 -34.68 8.11
CA ASP A 308 -0.94 -35.27 9.45
C ASP A 308 -2.06 -34.66 10.30
N TYR A 309 -2.31 -33.35 10.16
CA TYR A 309 -3.48 -32.68 10.73
C TYR A 309 -4.78 -33.33 10.25
N TYR A 310 -4.93 -33.52 8.95
CA TYR A 310 -6.15 -34.10 8.37
C TYR A 310 -6.39 -35.51 8.91
N LEU A 311 -5.34 -36.36 8.96
CA LEU A 311 -5.45 -37.72 9.47
C LEU A 311 -5.84 -37.76 10.95
N ARG A 312 -5.30 -36.84 11.77
CA ARG A 312 -5.65 -36.74 13.19
C ARG A 312 -7.10 -36.27 13.40
N GLU A 313 -7.55 -35.28 12.64
CA GLU A 313 -8.89 -34.72 12.81
C GLU A 313 -9.99 -35.52 12.09
N LYS A 314 -9.63 -36.50 11.25
CA LYS A 314 -10.58 -37.34 10.51
C LYS A 314 -11.59 -38.05 11.42
N ASP A 315 -11.13 -38.51 12.58
CA ASP A 315 -11.95 -39.22 13.56
C ASP A 315 -12.50 -38.30 14.66
N SER A 316 -12.24 -36.99 14.57
CA SER A 316 -12.79 -35.99 15.49
C SER A 316 -14.27 -35.72 15.21
N LYS A 317 -15.00 -35.18 16.19
CA LYS A 317 -16.42 -34.80 16.01
C LYS A 317 -16.62 -33.66 15.01
N GLU A 318 -15.64 -32.77 14.88
CA GLU A 318 -15.71 -31.59 14.02
C GLU A 318 -15.24 -31.87 12.59
N GLY A 319 -14.43 -32.93 12.42
CA GLY A 319 -13.79 -33.28 11.17
C GLY A 319 -12.70 -32.29 10.74
N PRO A 320 -11.87 -32.66 9.75
CA PRO A 320 -10.81 -31.81 9.26
C PRO A 320 -11.38 -30.59 8.50
N GLN A 321 -10.75 -29.43 8.69
CA GLN A 321 -11.16 -28.19 8.03
C GLN A 321 -10.21 -27.83 6.87
N PRO A 322 -10.71 -27.29 5.74
CA PRO A 322 -9.86 -26.87 4.64
C PRO A 322 -8.95 -25.70 5.03
N MET A 323 -7.78 -25.60 4.40
CA MET A 323 -6.82 -24.51 4.62
C MET A 323 -7.46 -23.15 4.29
N LYS A 324 -7.47 -22.25 5.27
CA LYS A 324 -8.06 -20.90 5.17
C LYS A 324 -7.06 -19.84 5.64
N ASN A 325 -7.25 -18.60 5.20
CA ASN A 325 -6.53 -17.41 5.69
C ASN A 325 -5.00 -17.38 5.52
N LEU A 326 -4.43 -18.18 4.60
CA LEU A 326 -2.98 -18.22 4.35
C LEU A 326 -2.51 -17.28 3.23
N THR A 327 -3.42 -16.61 2.53
CA THR A 327 -3.02 -15.68 1.48
C THR A 327 -2.40 -14.43 2.08
N SER A 328 -1.24 -14.01 1.57
CA SER A 328 -0.49 -12.79 1.93
C SER A 328 -1.25 -11.47 1.70
N ARG A 329 -2.57 -11.50 1.48
CA ARG A 329 -3.40 -10.29 1.44
C ARG A 329 -3.34 -9.52 2.74
N ALA A 330 -3.22 -10.18 3.90
CA ALA A 330 -3.04 -9.49 5.17
C ALA A 330 -1.77 -8.62 5.20
N SER A 331 -0.66 -9.09 4.60
CA SER A 331 0.57 -8.29 4.52
C SER A 331 0.49 -7.19 3.45
N LYS A 332 -0.23 -7.42 2.33
CA LYS A 332 -0.54 -6.37 1.35
C LYS A 332 -1.47 -5.30 1.91
N GLU A 333 -2.45 -5.67 2.72
CA GLU A 333 -3.39 -4.75 3.37
C GLU A 333 -2.66 -3.91 4.41
N LYS A 334 -1.78 -4.52 5.21
CA LYS A 334 -0.86 -3.79 6.09
C LYS A 334 0.00 -2.79 5.31
N LYS A 335 0.62 -3.20 4.20
CA LYS A 335 1.38 -2.29 3.32
C LYS A 335 0.53 -1.19 2.68
N LYS A 336 -0.73 -1.49 2.31
CA LYS A 336 -1.66 -0.49 1.76
C LYS A 336 -2.05 0.54 2.81
N ILE A 337 -2.30 0.09 4.04
CA ILE A 337 -2.56 0.98 5.20
C ILE A 337 -1.32 1.83 5.47
N GLU A 338 -0.13 1.24 5.53
CA GLU A 338 1.14 1.97 5.71
C GLU A 338 1.36 3.02 4.61
N ASN A 339 1.10 2.68 3.34
CA ASN A 339 1.22 3.62 2.23
C ASN A 339 0.17 4.73 2.28
N ASN A 340 -1.07 4.43 2.66
CA ASN A 340 -2.10 5.45 2.86
C ASN A 340 -1.74 6.40 4.01
N VAL A 341 -1.22 5.87 5.12
CA VAL A 341 -0.74 6.68 6.25
C VAL A 341 0.41 7.59 5.80
N ARG A 342 1.38 7.07 5.03
CA ARG A 342 2.47 7.90 4.46
C ARG A 342 1.94 8.99 3.52
N ARG A 343 0.94 8.67 2.69
CA ARG A 343 0.33 9.65 1.77
C ARG A 343 -0.42 10.74 2.53
N MET A 344 -1.17 10.38 3.58
CA MET A 344 -1.87 11.37 4.40
C MET A 344 -0.88 12.26 5.16
N LYS A 345 0.21 11.69 5.70
CA LYS A 345 1.30 12.46 6.31
C LYS A 345 1.92 13.46 5.33
N LYS A 346 2.19 13.05 4.09
CA LYS A 346 2.71 13.96 3.06
C LYS A 346 1.74 15.12 2.75
N VAL A 347 0.45 14.83 2.61
CA VAL A 347 -0.57 15.87 2.35
C VAL A 347 -0.65 16.85 3.53
N GLN A 348 -0.47 16.35 4.75
CA GLN A 348 -0.43 17.18 5.96
C GLN A 348 0.82 18.08 5.98
N ASP A 349 2.01 17.51 5.72
CA ASP A 349 3.26 18.26 5.65
C ASP A 349 3.19 19.36 4.56
N ASP A 350 2.63 19.04 3.38
CA ASP A 350 2.42 19.99 2.28
C ASP A 350 1.43 21.13 2.67
N ALA A 351 0.37 20.79 3.42
CA ALA A 351 -0.60 21.77 3.91
C ALA A 351 -0.01 22.70 4.98
N GLU A 352 0.83 22.18 5.86
CA GLU A 352 1.53 22.96 6.89
C GLU A 352 2.54 23.93 6.26
N VAL A 353 3.31 23.48 5.26
CA VAL A 353 4.21 24.34 4.49
C VAL A 353 3.44 25.45 3.77
N ALA A 354 2.28 25.13 3.17
CA ALA A 354 1.43 26.13 2.52
C ALA A 354 0.87 27.17 3.50
N ALA A 355 0.45 26.74 4.70
CA ALA A 355 -0.01 27.64 5.76
C ALA A 355 1.13 28.55 6.27
N ALA A 356 2.32 27.99 6.50
CA ALA A 356 3.49 28.77 6.91
C ALA A 356 3.90 29.82 5.85
N ALA A 357 3.86 29.44 4.57
CA ALA A 357 4.13 30.36 3.46
C ALA A 357 3.10 31.50 3.39
N ALA A 358 1.82 31.21 3.62
CA ALA A 358 0.77 32.23 3.67
C ALA A 358 0.97 33.22 4.83
N VAL A 359 1.35 32.73 6.03
CA VAL A 359 1.66 33.59 7.18
C VAL A 359 2.89 34.47 6.91
N ALA A 360 3.93 33.93 6.29
CA ALA A 360 5.14 34.68 5.94
C ALA A 360 4.87 35.77 4.88
N ALA A 361 3.98 35.50 3.91
CA ALA A 361 3.57 36.49 2.91
C ALA A 361 2.77 37.65 3.53
N VAL A 362 1.96 37.39 4.54
CA VAL A 362 1.23 38.45 5.28
C VAL A 362 2.20 39.29 6.12
N ALA A 363 3.19 38.66 6.76
CA ALA A 363 4.19 39.38 7.58
C ALA A 363 5.09 40.32 6.77
N THR A 364 5.45 39.93 5.54
CA THR A 364 6.33 40.74 4.67
C THR A 364 5.62 41.94 4.03
N ASN A 365 4.32 41.85 3.76
CA ASN A 365 3.53 42.99 3.24
C ASN A 365 3.16 44.04 4.31
N GLY A 366 3.31 43.74 5.60
CA GLY A 366 3.03 44.69 6.69
C GLY A 366 4.08 45.78 6.89
N HIS A 367 5.24 45.72 6.24
CA HIS A 367 6.38 46.62 6.52
C HIS A 367 6.58 47.77 5.51
N LEU A 368 5.71 47.93 4.51
CA LEU A 368 5.88 48.91 3.43
C LEU A 368 4.94 50.13 3.48
N LEU A 369 4.14 50.28 4.54
CA LEU A 369 3.25 51.43 4.73
C LEU A 369 3.74 52.33 5.87
N GLY A 370 4.78 53.10 5.60
CA GLY A 370 5.18 54.14 6.52
C GLY A 370 6.40 54.93 6.09
N HIS A 371 6.26 55.82 5.10
CA HIS A 371 6.89 57.15 5.11
C HIS A 371 6.35 58.03 3.97
N SER A 372 5.81 59.19 4.34
CA SER A 372 5.33 60.25 3.46
C SER A 372 6.35 61.40 3.44
N GLY A 373 6.68 61.91 2.26
CA GLY A 373 7.45 63.15 2.09
C GLY A 373 7.62 63.61 0.64
N HIS A 374 6.71 64.51 0.20
CA HIS A 374 6.78 65.53 -0.88
C HIS A 374 7.69 65.36 -2.14
N HIS A 375 7.11 65.35 -3.37
CA HIS A 375 6.85 66.50 -4.28
C HIS A 375 6.59 66.06 -5.75
N HIS A 376 5.79 66.86 -6.49
CA HIS A 376 5.47 66.98 -7.95
C HIS A 376 6.22 66.08 -8.97
N HIS A 377 5.64 65.53 -10.06
CA HIS A 377 4.93 66.17 -11.21
C HIS A 377 4.44 65.09 -12.22
N HIS A 378 3.64 65.49 -13.22
CA HIS A 378 2.88 64.70 -14.23
C HIS A 378 3.58 63.56 -15.01
N HIS A 379 2.87 62.43 -15.23
CA HIS A 379 2.52 61.89 -16.57
C HIS A 379 1.60 60.64 -16.50
N HIS A 380 0.61 60.58 -17.40
CA HIS A 380 -0.35 59.49 -17.64
C HIS A 380 0.31 58.23 -18.24
N LEU A 381 -0.10 57.01 -17.83
CA LEU A 381 -0.28 55.77 -18.64
C LEU A 381 -1.01 54.68 -17.78
N PRO A 382 -1.64 53.63 -18.37
CA PRO A 382 -2.75 52.88 -17.78
C PRO A 382 -2.37 51.63 -16.95
N MET A 383 -3.22 51.33 -15.96
CA MET A 383 -3.19 50.19 -15.03
C MET A 383 -3.54 48.83 -15.68
N PRO A 384 -3.02 47.71 -15.15
CA PRO A 384 -3.75 46.45 -15.13
C PRO A 384 -3.99 45.90 -13.70
N HIS A 385 -5.18 45.29 -13.57
CA HIS A 385 -5.70 44.38 -12.56
C HIS A 385 -4.91 44.11 -11.26
N SER A 386 -5.38 44.72 -10.16
CA SER A 386 -5.04 44.37 -8.76
C SER A 386 -6.25 43.83 -7.97
N GLN A 387 -7.29 43.32 -8.65
CA GLN A 387 -8.58 43.00 -8.01
C GLN A 387 -8.78 41.50 -7.70
N MET A 388 -7.85 40.62 -8.09
CA MET A 388 -7.94 39.18 -7.76
C MET A 388 -7.31 38.80 -6.41
N ASP A 389 -6.32 39.53 -5.91
CA ASP A 389 -5.64 39.18 -4.64
C ASP A 389 -6.45 39.57 -3.39
N ALA A 390 -7.29 40.60 -3.49
CA ALA A 390 -8.14 41.03 -2.37
C ALA A 390 -9.22 40.00 -2.01
N ASN A 391 -9.73 39.24 -2.99
CA ASN A 391 -10.75 38.22 -2.75
C ASN A 391 -10.15 36.94 -2.16
N ALA A 392 -8.92 36.57 -2.53
CA ALA A 392 -8.21 35.45 -1.93
C ALA A 392 -7.81 35.76 -0.48
N ALA A 393 -7.30 36.97 -0.22
CA ALA A 393 -6.99 37.43 1.13
C ALA A 393 -8.25 37.56 2.01
N ALA A 394 -9.38 38.03 1.45
CA ALA A 394 -10.66 38.10 2.16
C ALA A 394 -11.25 36.72 2.46
N ALA A 395 -11.08 35.73 1.57
CA ALA A 395 -11.52 34.35 1.81
C ALA A 395 -10.74 33.69 2.96
N VAL A 396 -9.42 33.91 3.03
CA VAL A 396 -8.55 33.41 4.11
C VAL A 396 -8.82 34.14 5.43
N ALA A 397 -9.02 35.47 5.39
CA ALA A 397 -9.40 36.25 6.57
C ALA A 397 -10.78 35.86 7.12
N ASN A 398 -11.76 35.59 6.25
CA ASN A 398 -13.08 35.12 6.67
C ASN A 398 -13.03 33.70 7.26
N MET A 399 -12.19 32.80 6.75
CA MET A 399 -11.98 31.49 7.38
C MET A 399 -11.31 31.60 8.76
N ALA A 400 -10.38 32.53 8.94
CA ALA A 400 -9.73 32.77 10.24
C ALA A 400 -10.67 33.44 11.27
N VAL A 401 -11.58 34.32 10.83
CA VAL A 401 -12.60 34.95 11.70
C VAL A 401 -13.68 33.94 12.08
N SER A 402 -14.17 33.12 11.15
CA SER A 402 -15.13 32.06 11.47
C SER A 402 -14.59 30.98 12.40
N ALA A 403 -13.27 30.71 12.37
CA ALA A 403 -12.62 29.81 13.33
C ALA A 403 -12.51 30.42 14.74
N ARG A 404 -12.39 31.76 14.85
CA ARG A 404 -12.41 32.47 16.14
C ARG A 404 -13.81 32.65 16.72
N GLU A 405 -14.81 32.92 15.88
CA GLU A 405 -16.21 33.04 16.30
C GLU A 405 -16.78 31.69 16.75
N ALA A 406 -16.33 30.57 16.15
CA ALA A 406 -16.71 29.22 16.59
C ALA A 406 -16.13 28.83 17.97
N SER A 407 -15.02 29.42 18.40
CA SER A 407 -14.45 29.24 19.76
C SER A 407 -14.99 30.24 20.78
N ALA A 408 -15.59 31.36 20.35
CA ALA A 408 -16.14 32.39 21.24
C ALA A 408 -17.64 32.21 21.57
N LEU A 409 -18.31 31.27 20.90
CA LEU A 409 -19.74 30.98 21.08
C LEU A 409 -20.06 29.85 22.09
N ASP A 410 -19.04 29.28 22.74
CA ASP A 410 -19.20 28.15 23.68
C ASP A 410 -19.08 28.55 25.17
N GLU A 411 -19.05 29.85 25.49
CA GLU A 411 -19.08 30.35 26.88
C GLU A 411 -20.42 30.96 27.32
N GLU A 412 -21.43 31.08 26.44
CA GLU A 412 -22.67 31.83 26.76
C GLU A 412 -23.97 31.13 26.30
N ILE A 413 -24.17 29.86 26.65
CA ILE A 413 -25.54 29.32 26.84
C ILE A 413 -25.58 28.52 28.15
N GLY A 414 -26.07 29.20 29.18
CA GLY A 414 -26.35 28.63 30.48
C GLY A 414 -27.48 27.59 30.45
N GLU A 415 -27.30 26.58 31.30
CA GLU A 415 -28.31 25.84 32.05
C GLU A 415 -29.75 25.80 31.50
N VAL A 416 -30.10 24.72 30.81
CA VAL A 416 -31.46 24.17 30.90
C VAL A 416 -31.38 22.66 31.15
N LYS A 417 -31.68 22.28 32.40
CA LYS A 417 -31.94 20.92 32.85
C LYS A 417 -33.05 20.29 32.00
N ASN A 418 -32.88 19.03 31.59
CA ASN A 418 -34.00 18.09 31.47
C ASN A 418 -33.50 16.64 31.64
N SER A 419 -33.53 16.24 32.90
CA SER A 419 -33.67 14.87 33.39
C SER A 419 -34.91 14.20 32.77
N ASN A 420 -34.75 13.16 31.95
CA ASN A 420 -35.82 12.17 31.70
C ASN A 420 -35.43 10.88 30.93
N ILE A 421 -34.14 10.60 30.67
CA ILE A 421 -33.75 9.40 29.90
C ILE A 421 -33.07 8.33 30.78
N HIS A 422 -32.54 8.70 31.95
CA HIS A 422 -31.84 7.75 32.83
C HIS A 422 -32.74 6.93 33.78
N GLU A 423 -34.03 7.28 33.89
CA GLU A 423 -35.00 6.58 34.75
C GLU A 423 -35.70 5.40 34.03
N ALA A 424 -35.68 5.38 32.69
CA ALA A 424 -36.33 4.33 31.88
C ALA A 424 -35.50 3.05 31.72
N LEU A 425 -34.23 3.04 32.15
CA LEU A 425 -33.32 1.89 32.02
C LEU A 425 -33.07 1.12 33.33
N ARG A 426 -33.72 1.52 34.44
CA ARG A 426 -33.58 0.83 35.75
C ARG A 426 -34.72 -0.11 36.14
N ASN A 427 -35.84 -0.13 35.41
CA ASN A 427 -37.07 -0.83 35.84
C ASN A 427 -37.47 -2.07 35.04
N VAL A 428 -36.54 -2.73 34.34
CA VAL A 428 -36.83 -4.05 33.73
C VAL A 428 -35.81 -5.09 34.17
N GLY A 429 -36.08 -5.68 35.34
CA GLY A 429 -35.99 -7.13 35.52
C GLY A 429 -34.61 -7.73 35.75
N ALA A 430 -34.16 -7.67 36.99
CA ALA A 430 -33.40 -8.76 37.58
C ALA A 430 -34.38 -9.83 38.08
N GLU A 431 -34.30 -11.07 37.56
CA GLU A 431 -34.32 -12.29 38.38
C GLU A 431 -34.11 -13.57 37.53
N ALA A 432 -33.27 -14.45 38.09
CA ALA A 432 -33.13 -15.89 37.84
C ALA A 432 -32.37 -16.40 36.59
N GLY A 433 -31.19 -16.98 36.85
CA GLY A 433 -30.85 -18.31 36.32
C GLY A 433 -29.77 -18.39 35.25
N ARG A 434 -28.50 -18.51 35.68
CA ARG A 434 -27.34 -18.90 34.86
C ARG A 434 -27.51 -20.28 34.23
N VAL A 435 -27.38 -20.39 32.91
CA VAL A 435 -26.80 -21.54 32.20
C VAL A 435 -25.98 -20.98 31.03
N ASN A 436 -24.64 -21.09 31.11
CA ASN A 436 -23.75 -20.69 30.02
C ASN A 436 -23.70 -21.79 28.97
N ILE A 437 -24.22 -21.49 27.79
CA ILE A 437 -23.87 -22.15 26.52
C ILE A 437 -23.28 -21.03 25.66
N GLU A 438 -21.96 -21.00 25.52
CA GLU A 438 -21.30 -20.17 24.51
C GLU A 438 -21.21 -20.99 23.23
N ASP A 439 -21.98 -20.58 22.23
CA ASP A 439 -21.96 -21.11 20.87
C ASP A 439 -21.71 -19.93 19.91
N ASP A 440 -20.80 -20.18 18.98
CA ASP A 440 -20.15 -19.22 18.09
C ASP A 440 -21.13 -18.53 17.12
N MET A 441 -21.11 -17.19 17.08
CA MET A 441 -21.68 -16.43 15.97
C MET A 441 -20.79 -15.26 15.49
N VAL A 442 -20.28 -15.46 14.27
CA VAL A 442 -20.28 -14.51 13.13
C VAL A 442 -19.59 -13.16 13.36
N ASN A 443 -18.30 -13.10 13.03
CA ASN A 443 -17.58 -11.85 12.80
C ASN A 443 -17.98 -11.25 11.44
N THR A 444 -18.69 -10.11 11.49
CA THR A 444 -19.18 -9.35 10.34
C THR A 444 -18.10 -8.41 9.83
N GLY A 445 -17.72 -8.59 8.56
CA GLY A 445 -16.73 -7.77 7.88
C GLY A 445 -17.23 -6.34 7.59
N VAL A 446 -16.46 -5.35 8.05
CA VAL A 446 -16.64 -3.93 7.75
C VAL A 446 -16.05 -3.65 6.37
N GLY A 447 -16.91 -3.34 5.39
CA GLY A 447 -16.51 -2.94 4.05
C GLY A 447 -16.21 -1.44 3.98
N ALA A 448 -14.95 -1.09 3.67
CA ALA A 448 -14.54 0.28 3.36
C ALA A 448 -14.92 0.67 1.92
N ILE A 449 -15.50 1.86 1.80
CA ILE A 449 -16.04 2.49 0.59
C ILE A 449 -14.93 3.34 -0.08
N HIS A 450 -14.71 3.18 -1.39
CA HIS A 450 -13.93 4.12 -2.23
C HIS A 450 -14.87 4.99 -3.08
N PRO A 451 -14.55 6.28 -3.36
CA PRO A 451 -15.31 7.11 -4.29
C PRO A 451 -14.68 7.23 -5.70
N ASN A 452 -15.59 7.25 -6.68
CA ASN A 452 -15.61 7.85 -8.02
C ASN A 452 -14.52 7.62 -9.08
N LEU A 453 -15.00 7.04 -10.19
CA LEU A 453 -14.57 7.21 -11.58
C LEU A 453 -15.29 8.43 -12.19
N GLY A 454 -14.53 9.30 -12.87
CA GLY A 454 -15.03 10.17 -13.93
C GLY A 454 -14.69 9.51 -15.27
N GLY A 455 -15.67 9.41 -16.16
CA GLY A 455 -15.52 8.76 -17.46
C GLY A 455 -14.97 9.71 -18.53
N HIS A 456 -14.21 9.13 -19.44
CA HIS A 456 -14.21 9.50 -20.85
C HIS A 456 -14.05 8.22 -21.68
N SER A 457 -14.86 8.12 -22.74
CA SER A 457 -14.69 7.14 -23.80
C SER A 457 -13.45 7.50 -24.62
N ASP A 458 -12.70 6.50 -25.03
CA ASP A 458 -12.66 6.07 -26.43
C ASP A 458 -11.90 4.74 -26.54
N ASN A 459 -12.15 4.04 -27.64
CA ASN A 459 -11.76 2.66 -27.91
C ASN A 459 -10.25 2.43 -27.77
N ASP A 460 -9.85 1.45 -26.96
CA ASP A 460 -8.85 0.47 -27.40
C ASP A 460 -8.96 -0.85 -26.61
N PHE A 461 -8.93 -1.96 -27.33
CA PHE A 461 -9.20 -3.30 -26.84
C PHE A 461 -7.87 -3.97 -26.51
N ASP A 462 -7.22 -3.56 -25.42
CA ASP A 462 -6.00 -4.21 -24.93
C ASP A 462 -6.35 -5.51 -24.22
N LEU A 463 -6.28 -6.60 -24.98
CA LEU A 463 -6.32 -7.97 -24.50
C LEU A 463 -4.93 -8.33 -23.95
N GLU A 464 -4.52 -7.66 -22.87
CA GLU A 464 -3.27 -7.94 -22.17
C GLU A 464 -3.36 -9.34 -21.53
N LEU A 465 -2.71 -10.30 -22.20
CA LEU A 465 -2.68 -11.71 -21.86
C LEU A 465 -2.01 -11.86 -20.47
N LYS A 466 -2.71 -12.51 -19.54
CA LYS A 466 -2.28 -12.75 -18.14
C LYS A 466 -1.11 -13.74 -17.99
N THR A 467 -0.21 -13.85 -18.96
CA THR A 467 0.96 -14.73 -18.93
C THR A 467 2.17 -14.12 -18.20
N GLU A 468 2.20 -12.80 -17.97
CA GLU A 468 3.39 -12.12 -17.39
C GLU A 468 3.54 -12.23 -15.86
N ALA A 469 2.61 -12.86 -15.13
CA ALA A 469 2.51 -12.68 -13.68
C ALA A 469 3.43 -13.56 -12.80
N ASP A 470 4.22 -14.49 -13.36
CA ASP A 470 4.94 -15.50 -12.57
C ASP A 470 6.47 -15.63 -12.88
N SER A 471 7.08 -14.76 -13.69
CA SER A 471 8.55 -14.74 -13.76
C SER A 471 9.12 -14.31 -12.40
N GLN A 472 10.06 -15.10 -11.86
CA GLN A 472 10.80 -14.75 -10.63
C GLN A 472 11.76 -13.58 -10.86
N ASP A 473 12.00 -13.23 -12.11
CA ASP A 473 12.88 -12.15 -12.46
C ASP A 473 12.14 -10.81 -12.37
N ALA A 474 12.53 -10.01 -11.37
CA ALA A 474 11.87 -8.74 -11.02
C ALA A 474 11.86 -7.75 -12.19
N PHE A 475 12.80 -7.90 -13.14
CA PHE A 475 12.98 -7.00 -14.28
C PHE A 475 12.02 -7.26 -15.44
N VAL A 476 11.40 -8.46 -15.54
CA VAL A 476 10.47 -8.76 -16.65
C VAL A 476 9.30 -7.78 -16.70
N LYS A 477 8.84 -7.31 -15.53
CA LYS A 477 7.76 -6.31 -15.42
C LYS A 477 8.14 -4.92 -15.92
N GLU A 478 9.41 -4.66 -16.10
CA GLU A 478 9.93 -3.36 -16.52
C GLU A 478 10.23 -3.34 -18.02
N ILE A 479 10.31 -4.50 -18.68
CA ILE A 479 10.55 -4.64 -20.12
C ILE A 479 9.23 -4.46 -20.88
N VAL A 480 8.74 -3.22 -20.88
CA VAL A 480 7.50 -2.77 -21.54
C VAL A 480 7.79 -1.69 -22.57
N TYR A 481 6.92 -1.54 -23.56
CA TYR A 481 7.00 -0.39 -24.46
C TYR A 481 6.64 0.89 -23.70
N LEU A 482 7.41 1.96 -23.88
CA LEU A 482 6.98 3.31 -23.51
C LEU A 482 5.77 3.71 -24.35
N PRO A 483 4.91 4.63 -23.86
CA PRO A 483 3.81 5.15 -24.67
C PRO A 483 4.33 6.09 -25.77
N LYS A 484 3.52 6.31 -26.82
CA LYS A 484 3.89 7.14 -27.98
C LYS A 484 4.08 8.62 -27.64
N ASP A 485 3.43 9.08 -26.57
CA ASP A 485 3.48 10.44 -26.02
C ASP A 485 4.50 10.59 -24.88
N ALA A 486 5.44 9.65 -24.72
CA ALA A 486 6.49 9.74 -23.71
C ALA A 486 7.31 11.03 -23.86
N ASP A 487 7.55 11.71 -22.74
CA ASP A 487 8.29 12.96 -22.69
C ASP A 487 9.78 12.75 -22.38
N VAL A 488 10.54 13.84 -22.29
CA VAL A 488 11.98 13.77 -22.02
C VAL A 488 12.27 13.26 -20.59
N ASP A 489 11.37 13.50 -19.64
CA ASP A 489 11.51 13.10 -18.24
C ASP A 489 11.24 11.59 -18.06
N ASP A 490 10.45 10.98 -18.94
CA ASP A 490 10.28 9.52 -19.05
C ASP A 490 11.53 8.82 -19.60
N LEU A 491 12.40 9.54 -20.32
CA LEU A 491 13.58 9.01 -20.99
C LEU A 491 14.85 9.17 -20.17
N PHE A 492 15.02 10.34 -19.54
CA PHE A 492 16.27 10.74 -18.93
C PHE A 492 16.09 11.26 -17.50
N ASN A 493 17.14 11.12 -16.70
CA ASN A 493 17.26 11.79 -15.41
C ASN A 493 18.38 12.85 -15.48
N ASN A 494 18.57 13.61 -14.41
CA ASN A 494 19.54 14.71 -14.37
C ASN A 494 21.00 14.28 -14.67
N ASN A 495 21.37 13.02 -14.44
CA ASN A 495 22.73 12.53 -14.71
C ASN A 495 23.02 12.47 -16.20
N PHE A 496 21.99 12.30 -17.04
CA PHE A 496 22.16 12.22 -18.49
C PHE A 496 22.84 13.47 -19.04
N TYR A 497 22.45 14.64 -18.54
CA TYR A 497 22.98 15.93 -18.94
C TYR A 497 24.40 16.22 -18.42
N THR A 498 24.95 15.36 -17.56
CA THR A 498 26.34 15.50 -17.05
C THR A 498 27.38 14.91 -18.01
N HIS A 499 26.95 14.12 -18.99
CA HIS A 499 27.83 13.45 -19.95
C HIS A 499 27.63 13.99 -21.37
N LYS A 500 28.68 13.95 -22.19
CA LYS A 500 28.53 14.25 -23.63
C LYS A 500 27.96 13.03 -24.36
N GLY A 501 27.15 13.24 -25.40
CA GLY A 501 26.49 12.14 -26.13
C GLY A 501 27.43 11.01 -26.59
N HIS A 502 28.66 11.34 -27.04
CA HIS A 502 29.64 10.31 -27.41
C HIS A 502 30.16 9.49 -26.21
N GLU A 503 30.31 10.11 -25.03
CA GLU A 503 30.74 9.44 -23.81
C GLU A 503 29.67 8.45 -23.33
N ILE A 504 28.40 8.84 -23.44
CA ILE A 504 27.25 7.99 -23.13
C ILE A 504 27.28 6.71 -23.98
N LEU A 505 27.51 6.83 -25.29
CA LEU A 505 27.61 5.67 -26.19
C LEU A 505 28.78 4.75 -25.83
N ILE A 506 29.94 5.29 -25.47
CA ILE A 506 31.10 4.49 -25.02
C ILE A 506 30.76 3.73 -23.74
N LEU A 507 30.14 4.39 -22.77
CA LEU A 507 29.75 3.77 -21.49
C LEU A 507 28.73 2.65 -21.71
N ILE A 508 27.71 2.91 -22.52
CA ILE A 508 26.69 1.91 -22.90
C ILE A 508 27.33 0.71 -23.61
N GLN A 509 28.18 0.95 -24.60
CA GLN A 509 28.87 -0.13 -25.31
C GLN A 509 29.72 -0.97 -24.37
N LYS A 510 30.45 -0.32 -23.45
CA LYS A 510 31.25 -1.00 -22.43
C LYS A 510 30.38 -1.86 -21.53
N THR A 511 29.30 -1.31 -20.99
CA THR A 511 28.35 -2.01 -20.11
C THR A 511 27.71 -3.21 -20.79
N LEU A 512 27.24 -3.05 -22.03
CA LEU A 512 26.62 -4.12 -22.79
C LEU A 512 27.63 -5.21 -23.20
N SER A 513 28.88 -4.85 -23.45
CA SER A 513 29.93 -5.83 -23.83
C SER A 513 30.49 -6.60 -22.63
N SER A 514 30.45 -6.00 -21.44
CA SER A 514 30.92 -6.65 -20.20
C SER A 514 29.85 -7.49 -19.50
N SER A 515 28.57 -7.25 -19.79
CA SER A 515 27.45 -7.93 -19.14
C SER A 515 27.05 -9.19 -19.92
N GLY A 516 26.85 -10.31 -19.21
CA GLY A 516 26.26 -11.50 -19.80
C GLY A 516 24.75 -11.34 -20.05
N PRO A 517 24.12 -12.24 -20.82
CA PRO A 517 22.67 -12.19 -21.08
C PRO A 517 21.81 -12.30 -19.81
N GLU A 518 22.36 -12.90 -18.75
CA GLU A 518 21.68 -13.08 -17.45
C GLU A 518 21.82 -11.87 -16.51
N ASP A 519 22.62 -10.85 -16.85
CA ASP A 519 22.97 -9.75 -15.94
C ASP A 519 22.17 -8.47 -16.20
N MET A 520 20.87 -8.64 -16.47
CA MET A 520 19.97 -7.52 -16.77
C MET A 520 19.94 -6.51 -15.63
N GLY A 521 19.94 -6.96 -14.38
CA GLY A 521 19.93 -6.08 -13.21
C GLY A 521 21.17 -5.19 -13.09
N HIS A 522 22.34 -5.65 -13.53
CA HIS A 522 23.52 -4.78 -13.64
C HIS A 522 23.34 -3.75 -14.74
N ILE A 523 22.86 -4.15 -15.93
CA ILE A 523 22.68 -3.21 -17.05
C ILE A 523 21.69 -2.10 -16.69
N PHE A 524 20.56 -2.43 -16.06
CA PHE A 524 19.59 -1.44 -15.58
C PHE A 524 20.22 -0.40 -14.65
N ARG A 525 21.03 -0.85 -13.67
CA ARG A 525 21.71 0.06 -12.73
C ARG A 525 22.74 0.93 -13.43
N GLU A 526 23.55 0.37 -14.32
CA GLU A 526 24.55 1.13 -15.05
C GLU A 526 23.94 2.14 -16.02
N PHE A 527 22.83 1.80 -16.69
CA PHE A 527 22.11 2.73 -17.56
C PHE A 527 21.48 3.87 -16.75
N GLU A 528 20.93 3.58 -15.56
CA GLU A 528 20.39 4.58 -14.63
C GLU A 528 21.48 5.53 -14.12
N ASN A 529 22.69 5.01 -13.85
CA ASN A 529 23.87 5.80 -13.48
C ASN A 529 24.30 6.75 -14.60
N ILE A 530 24.23 6.31 -15.86
CA ILE A 530 24.52 7.13 -17.05
C ILE A 530 23.40 8.15 -17.31
N GLY A 531 22.22 7.93 -16.72
CA GLY A 531 21.10 8.86 -16.72
C GLY A 531 19.89 8.43 -17.54
N LEU A 532 19.86 7.18 -18.03
CA LEU A 532 18.67 6.64 -18.69
C LEU A 532 17.64 6.22 -17.63
N GLN A 533 16.40 6.64 -17.79
CA GLN A 533 15.33 6.19 -16.91
C GLN A 533 15.13 4.68 -17.03
N ARG A 534 14.67 4.08 -15.93
CA ARG A 534 14.44 2.64 -15.86
C ARG A 534 13.39 2.17 -16.87
N ARG A 535 12.33 2.96 -17.08
CA ARG A 535 11.28 2.68 -18.09
C ARG A 535 11.84 2.72 -19.50
N PHE A 536 12.68 3.70 -19.82
CA PHE A 536 13.32 3.78 -21.12
C PHE A 536 14.29 2.63 -21.38
N THR A 537 15.04 2.21 -20.36
CA THR A 537 15.88 1.00 -20.43
C THR A 537 15.05 -0.25 -20.73
N GLY A 538 13.91 -0.39 -20.06
CA GLY A 538 12.93 -1.44 -20.33
C GLY A 538 12.41 -1.43 -21.77
N HIS A 539 12.08 -0.25 -22.28
CA HIS A 539 11.66 -0.06 -23.68
C HIS A 539 12.76 -0.41 -24.68
N ILE A 540 14.01 -0.01 -24.45
CA ILE A 540 15.15 -0.38 -25.30
C ILE A 540 15.22 -1.91 -25.42
N PHE A 541 15.14 -2.63 -24.30
CA PHE A 541 15.17 -4.09 -24.33
C PHE A 541 13.94 -4.70 -24.98
N LYS A 542 12.75 -4.12 -24.75
CA LYS A 542 11.51 -4.57 -25.40
C LYS A 542 11.58 -4.38 -26.91
N VAL A 543 12.09 -3.26 -27.43
CA VAL A 543 12.23 -3.01 -28.87
C VAL A 543 13.28 -3.92 -29.50
N THR A 544 14.34 -4.24 -28.78
CA THR A 544 15.52 -4.94 -29.35
C THR A 544 15.53 -6.44 -29.08
N GLY A 545 14.53 -6.96 -28.35
CA GLY A 545 14.48 -8.35 -27.90
C GLY A 545 15.66 -8.71 -26.99
N ALA A 546 16.16 -7.73 -26.24
CA ALA A 546 17.37 -7.81 -25.44
C ALA A 546 18.65 -8.26 -26.19
N ASP A 547 18.70 -8.18 -27.53
CA ASP A 547 19.96 -8.39 -28.27
C ASP A 547 20.86 -7.16 -28.14
N VAL A 548 22.04 -7.37 -27.55
CA VAL A 548 23.05 -6.34 -27.30
C VAL A 548 23.41 -5.51 -28.54
N ARG A 549 23.49 -6.14 -29.72
CA ARG A 549 23.86 -5.44 -30.95
C ARG A 549 22.76 -4.49 -31.38
N TYR A 550 21.50 -4.93 -31.28
CA TYR A 550 20.36 -4.07 -31.60
C TYR A 550 20.16 -3.00 -30.54
N ALA A 551 20.36 -3.28 -29.25
CA ALA A 551 20.30 -2.27 -28.19
C ALA A 551 21.29 -1.13 -28.41
N HIS A 552 22.56 -1.46 -28.70
CA HIS A 552 23.56 -0.44 -29.05
C HIS A 552 23.18 0.34 -30.32
N LYS A 553 22.73 -0.35 -31.37
CA LYS A 553 22.31 0.30 -32.63
C LYS A 553 21.12 1.23 -32.42
N PHE A 554 20.13 0.82 -31.63
CA PHE A 554 18.96 1.63 -31.26
C PHE A 554 19.41 2.93 -30.60
N LEU A 555 20.27 2.84 -29.58
CA LEU A 555 20.75 4.00 -28.83
C LEU A 555 21.56 4.98 -29.69
N VAL A 556 22.39 4.48 -30.62
CA VAL A 556 23.09 5.32 -31.60
C VAL A 556 22.08 6.08 -32.48
N GLN A 557 21.09 5.39 -33.04
CA GLN A 557 20.05 6.03 -33.86
C GLN A 557 19.22 7.03 -33.06
N PHE A 558 18.88 6.69 -31.82
CA PHE A 558 18.09 7.51 -30.92
C PHE A 558 18.80 8.83 -30.59
N LEU A 559 20.06 8.76 -30.14
CA LEU A 559 20.83 9.95 -29.77
C LEU A 559 21.14 10.85 -30.98
N GLN A 560 21.49 10.24 -32.13
CA GLN A 560 21.66 11.01 -33.38
C GLN A 560 20.35 11.64 -33.84
N GLY A 561 19.21 10.97 -33.61
CA GLY A 561 17.90 11.48 -33.95
C GLY A 561 17.48 12.67 -33.10
N ILE A 562 17.80 12.65 -31.81
CA ILE A 562 17.61 13.79 -30.90
C ILE A 562 18.40 15.02 -31.40
N ASP A 563 19.68 14.83 -31.75
CA ASP A 563 20.53 15.90 -32.28
C ASP A 563 19.98 16.49 -33.60
N ASN A 564 19.26 15.68 -34.38
CA ASN A 564 18.63 16.08 -35.64
C ASN A 564 17.16 16.52 -35.49
N HIS A 565 16.66 16.68 -34.26
CA HIS A 565 15.28 17.07 -33.96
C HIS A 565 14.20 16.17 -34.61
N ILE A 566 14.47 14.87 -34.72
CA ILE A 566 13.45 13.89 -35.12
C ILE A 566 12.42 13.77 -33.99
N GLN A 567 11.15 13.56 -34.36
CA GLN A 567 10.07 13.36 -33.38
C GLN A 567 10.35 12.14 -32.50
N THR A 568 10.13 12.28 -31.19
CA THR A 568 10.42 11.23 -30.20
C THR A 568 9.69 9.92 -30.53
N GLU A 569 8.45 9.97 -31.04
CA GLU A 569 7.70 8.78 -31.45
C GLU A 569 8.45 7.96 -32.51
N ASP A 570 8.99 8.61 -33.54
CA ASP A 570 9.72 7.95 -34.62
C ASP A 570 11.04 7.34 -34.13
N LEU A 571 11.63 7.92 -33.08
CA LEU A 571 12.86 7.41 -32.45
C LEU A 571 12.59 6.23 -31.52
N LEU A 572 11.48 6.25 -30.79
CA LEU A 572 11.06 5.15 -29.90
C LEU A 572 10.61 3.91 -30.71
N PHE A 573 10.00 4.12 -31.87
CA PHE A 573 9.42 3.03 -32.67
C PHE A 573 10.02 2.95 -34.08
N PRO A 574 11.31 2.56 -34.21
CA PRO A 574 11.97 2.48 -35.51
C PRO A 574 11.31 1.41 -36.40
N ARG A 575 10.59 1.87 -37.43
CA ARG A 575 9.87 1.02 -38.38
C ARG A 575 10.77 0.47 -39.47
N ASN A 576 10.36 -0.65 -40.07
CA ASN A 576 10.96 -1.22 -41.29
C ASN A 576 12.46 -1.59 -41.17
N GLN A 577 12.93 -1.94 -39.97
CA GLN A 577 14.31 -2.31 -39.71
C GLN A 577 14.39 -3.69 -39.04
N ASN A 578 15.26 -4.56 -39.58
CA ASN A 578 15.50 -5.88 -38.98
C ASN A 578 16.08 -5.75 -37.57
N GLY A 579 15.51 -6.50 -36.62
CA GLY A 579 15.93 -6.55 -35.22
C GLY A 579 15.25 -5.55 -34.30
N PHE A 580 14.43 -4.64 -34.83
CA PHE A 580 13.62 -3.71 -34.04
C PHE A 580 12.15 -4.08 -34.07
N TRP A 581 11.55 -4.12 -32.90
CA TRP A 581 10.18 -4.56 -32.65
C TRP A 581 9.37 -3.40 -32.10
N ILE A 582 8.13 -3.29 -32.57
CA ILE A 582 7.14 -2.31 -32.11
C ILE A 582 5.86 -3.07 -31.76
N PRO A 583 4.92 -2.46 -31.00
CA PRO A 583 3.69 -3.15 -30.60
C PRO A 583 2.93 -3.78 -31.77
N GLU A 584 2.86 -3.07 -32.91
CA GLU A 584 2.17 -3.55 -34.11
C GLU A 584 2.83 -4.81 -34.72
N TYR A 585 4.16 -4.95 -34.60
CA TYR A 585 4.88 -6.12 -35.09
C TYR A 585 4.72 -7.32 -34.16
N ASP A 586 4.72 -7.10 -32.84
CA ASP A 586 4.45 -8.16 -31.87
C ASP A 586 3.03 -8.73 -32.06
N MET A 587 2.02 -7.88 -32.23
CA MET A 587 0.66 -8.32 -32.54
C MET A 587 0.56 -9.14 -33.83
N SER A 588 1.27 -8.72 -34.88
CA SER A 588 1.32 -9.45 -36.15
C SER A 588 2.02 -10.81 -35.99
N LEU A 589 3.08 -10.87 -35.19
CA LEU A 589 3.80 -12.11 -34.88
C LEU A 589 2.91 -13.10 -34.11
N GLU A 590 2.17 -12.64 -33.10
CA GLU A 590 1.23 -13.44 -32.32
C GLU A 590 0.09 -14.01 -33.17
N LYS A 591 -0.42 -13.21 -34.13
CA LYS A 591 -1.44 -13.63 -35.09
C LYS A 591 -0.91 -14.53 -36.21
N GLY A 592 0.41 -14.65 -36.34
CA GLY A 592 1.06 -15.36 -37.43
C GLY A 592 0.99 -14.66 -38.79
N ASP A 593 0.72 -13.35 -38.85
CA ASP A 593 0.74 -12.58 -40.10
C ASP A 593 2.17 -12.14 -40.44
N LEU A 594 2.90 -13.00 -41.14
CA LEU A 594 4.29 -12.75 -41.52
C LEU A 594 4.46 -11.67 -42.61
N ARG A 595 3.39 -11.20 -43.25
CA ARG A 595 3.47 -10.19 -44.32
C ARG A 595 3.91 -8.83 -43.76
N GLU A 596 3.38 -8.47 -42.61
CA GLU A 596 3.74 -7.25 -41.88
C GLU A 596 5.15 -7.33 -41.27
N LEU A 597 5.79 -8.50 -41.30
CA LEU A 597 7.14 -8.74 -40.76
C LEU A 597 8.19 -8.94 -41.86
N GLN A 598 7.91 -8.50 -43.10
CA GLN A 598 8.79 -8.71 -44.25
C GLN A 598 10.21 -8.13 -44.10
N PHE A 599 10.40 -7.14 -43.24
CA PHE A 599 11.70 -6.54 -42.91
C PHE A 599 12.43 -7.27 -41.77
N GLN A 600 11.78 -8.23 -41.09
CA GLN A 600 12.41 -9.08 -40.09
C GLN A 600 12.99 -10.33 -40.74
N SER A 601 14.27 -10.59 -40.47
CA SER A 601 14.92 -11.83 -40.83
C SER A 601 14.30 -13.00 -40.06
N LYS A 602 14.39 -14.21 -40.64
CA LYS A 602 13.93 -15.44 -39.97
C LYS A 602 14.55 -15.63 -38.59
N SER A 603 15.82 -15.26 -38.43
CA SER A 603 16.53 -15.31 -37.14
C SER A 603 15.94 -14.32 -36.13
N SER A 604 15.65 -13.08 -36.56
CA SER A 604 15.01 -12.07 -35.70
C SER A 604 13.64 -12.54 -35.22
N ILE A 605 12.83 -13.08 -36.14
CA ILE A 605 11.50 -13.62 -35.83
C ILE A 605 11.61 -14.77 -34.81
N ALA A 606 12.50 -15.73 -35.01
CA ALA A 606 12.69 -16.85 -34.09
C ALA A 606 13.14 -16.38 -32.70
N GLN A 607 14.12 -15.47 -32.64
CA GLN A 607 14.57 -14.88 -31.37
C GLN A 607 13.43 -14.13 -30.65
N ARG A 608 12.61 -13.40 -31.41
CA ARG A 608 11.48 -12.67 -30.84
C ARG A 608 10.40 -13.60 -30.28
N ARG A 609 10.12 -14.71 -30.96
CA ARG A 609 9.15 -15.70 -30.47
C ARG A 609 9.59 -16.30 -29.14
N VAL A 610 10.86 -16.67 -29.00
CA VAL A 610 11.44 -17.12 -27.72
C VAL A 610 11.34 -16.01 -26.67
N PHE A 611 11.70 -14.78 -27.02
CA PHE A 611 11.65 -13.62 -26.11
C PHE A 611 10.23 -13.32 -25.60
N LEU A 612 9.20 -13.51 -26.42
CA LEU A 612 7.79 -13.34 -26.03
C LEU A 612 7.20 -14.59 -25.37
N GLY A 613 7.96 -15.68 -25.23
CA GLY A 613 7.47 -16.96 -24.71
C GLY A 613 6.44 -17.64 -25.62
N LEU A 614 6.48 -17.36 -26.92
CA LEU A 614 5.63 -18.00 -27.93
C LEU A 614 6.18 -19.36 -28.38
N ASP A 615 7.49 -19.56 -28.21
CA ASP A 615 8.19 -20.82 -28.42
C ASP A 615 8.96 -21.17 -27.14
N GLU A 616 9.00 -22.46 -26.77
CA GLU A 616 9.74 -23.00 -25.62
C GLU A 616 11.23 -23.20 -25.89
#